data_AF-A0A957PBX8-F1
#
_entry.id   AF-A0A957PBX8-F1
#
_cell.length_a   1.000
_cell.length_b   1.000
_cell.length_c   1.000
_cell.angle_alpha   90.00
_cell.angle_beta   90.00
_cell.angle_gamma   90.00
#
_symmetry.space_group_name_H-M   'P 1'
#
loop_
_entity.id
_entity.type
_entity.pdbx_description
1 polymer ?
#
loop_
_entity_poly.entity_id
_entity_poly.type
_entity_poly.pdbx_seq_one_letter_code
_entity_poly.pdbx_strand_id
1 'polypeptide(L)' 'MGTLVTVSKAAESSSYTKQHIRHLIRHNKIKAERQVGIWLVDLESLQAYEQEMDEAGTQKFDPTKNKDNL' A
#
# COMPACT_ATOMS: atom_id res chain seq x y z
N MET A 1 -13.83 9.14 -9.83
CA MET A 1 -12.70 9.98 -10.26
C MET A 1 -11.72 9.90 -9.12
N GLY A 2 -10.61 9.19 -9.28
CA GLY A 2 -9.67 8.96 -8.20
C GLY A 2 -9.00 10.25 -7.73
N THR A 3 -8.84 10.39 -6.42
CA THR A 3 -8.10 11.52 -5.85
C THR A 3 -6.61 11.24 -5.97
N LEU A 4 -5.93 11.97 -6.86
CA LEU A 4 -4.48 11.91 -7.02
C LEU A 4 -3.80 12.76 -5.93
N VAL A 5 -2.98 12.13 -5.09
CA VAL A 5 -2.25 12.80 -4.01
C VAL A 5 -0.78 12.45 -4.03
N THR A 6 0.07 13.25 -3.37
CA THR A 6 1.49 12.91 -3.26
C THR A 6 1.70 11.64 -2.44
N VAL A 7 2.82 10.94 -2.67
CA VAL A 7 3.21 9.76 -1.86
C VAL A 7 3.21 10.06 -0.36
N SER A 8 3.60 11.28 0.04
CA SER A 8 3.55 11.69 1.45
C SER A 8 2.12 11.70 1.98
N LYS A 9 1.19 12.28 1.23
CA LYS A 9 -0.21 12.36 1.63
C LYS A 9 -0.88 10.99 1.64
N ALA A 10 -0.56 10.14 0.65
CA ALA A 10 -1.04 8.77 0.58
C ALA A 10 -0.59 7.93 1.78
N ALA A 11 0.63 8.16 2.29
CA ALA A 11 1.13 7.48 3.48
C ALA A 11 0.47 7.98 4.78
N GLU A 12 -0.04 9.22 4.82
CA GLU A 12 -0.81 9.72 5.96
C GLU A 12 -2.23 9.13 5.99
N SER A 13 -2.77 8.75 4.83
CA SER A 13 -4.13 8.26 4.66
C SER A 13 -4.24 6.74 4.52
N SER A 14 -3.13 6.00 4.61
CA SER A 14 -3.10 4.54 4.55
C SER A 14 -2.20 3.99 5.66
N SER A 15 -2.31 2.69 5.93
CA SER A 15 -1.42 2.01 6.88
C SER A 15 0.00 1.80 6.34
N TYR A 16 0.27 2.19 5.09
CA TYR A 16 1.53 1.93 4.40
C TYR A 16 2.53 3.08 4.50
N THR A 17 3.81 2.72 4.64
CA THR A 17 4.90 3.70 4.61
C THR A 17 5.12 4.24 3.20
N LYS A 18 5.70 5.45 3.09
CA LYS A 18 6.08 6.06 1.79
C LYS A 18 6.96 5.16 0.93
N GLN A 19 7.85 4.37 1.56
CA GLN A 19 8.71 3.42 0.87
C GLN A 19 7.91 2.24 0.31
N HIS A 20 6.96 1.71 1.09
CA HIS A 20 6.09 0.63 0.65
C HIS A 20 5.20 1.08 -0.52
N ILE A 21 4.60 2.27 -0.43
CA ILE A 21 3.82 2.85 -1.53
C ILE A 21 4.67 2.98 -2.80
N ARG A 22 5.91 3.49 -2.70
CA ARG A 22 6.82 3.57 -3.85
C ARG A 22 7.19 2.19 -4.42
N HIS A 23 7.29 1.18 -3.57
CA HIS A 23 7.46 -0.20 -4.01
C HIS A 23 6.24 -0.66 -4.81
N LEU A 24 5.02 -0.45 -4.30
CA LEU A 24 3.77 -0.79 -5.02
C LEU A 24 3.69 -0.11 -6.39
N ILE A 25 4.05 1.18 -6.47
CA ILE A 25 4.13 1.92 -7.75
C ILE A 25 5.10 1.26 -8.72
N ARG A 26 6.32 0.94 -8.28
CA ARG A 26 7.34 0.32 -9.14
C ARG A 26 6.93 -1.06 -9.66
N HIS A 27 6.13 -1.78 -8.90
CA HIS A 27 5.60 -3.09 -9.25
C HIS A 27 4.22 -3.02 -9.94
N ASN A 28 3.74 -1.82 -10.30
CA ASN A 28 2.42 -1.60 -10.91
C ASN A 28 1.26 -2.24 -10.13
N LYS A 29 1.36 -2.31 -8.80
CA LYS A 29 0.32 -2.86 -7.93
C LYS A 29 -0.80 -1.87 -7.64
N ILE A 30 -0.50 -0.58 -7.74
CA ILE A 30 -1.45 0.51 -7.54
C ILE A 30 -1.33 1.51 -8.68
N LYS A 31 -2.41 2.25 -8.96
CA LYS A 31 -2.39 3.32 -9.95
C LYS A 31 -1.63 4.53 -9.41
N ALA A 32 -0.71 5.03 -10.23
CA ALA A 32 0.02 6.25 -9.94
C ALA A 32 0.40 6.94 -11.25
N GLU A 33 0.42 8.26 -11.20
CA GLU A 33 0.78 9.13 -12.32
C GLU A 33 2.06 9.89 -11.99
N ARG A 34 2.92 10.05 -13.01
CA ARG A 34 4.11 10.88 -12.88
C ARG A 34 3.82 12.26 -13.45
N GLN A 35 3.71 13.26 -12.58
CA GLN A 35 3.53 14.64 -12.97
C GLN A 35 4.74 15.47 -12.53
N VAL A 36 5.36 16.22 -13.44
CA VAL A 36 6.44 17.18 -13.15
C VAL A 36 7.54 16.62 -12.21
N GLY A 37 7.98 15.38 -12.48
CA GLY A 37 9.04 14.74 -11.70
C GLY A 37 8.61 14.16 -10.33
N ILE A 38 7.37 14.35 -9.92
CA ILE A 38 6.79 13.74 -8.71
C ILE A 38 5.82 12.60 -9.05
N TRP A 39 5.70 11.65 -8.12
CA TRP A 39 4.69 10.60 -8.20
C TRP A 39 3.43 11.02 -7.46
N LEU A 40 2.32 11.01 -8.16
CA LEU A 40 0.97 11.14 -7.63
C LEU A 40 0.34 9.76 -7.57
N VAL A 41 -0.21 9.41 -6.42
CA VAL A 41 -0.83 8.12 -6.15
C VAL A 41 -2.32 8.32 -6.17
N ASP A 42 -3.01 7.42 -6.85
CA ASP A 42 -4.47 7.34 -6.80
C ASP A 42 -4.88 6.70 -5.46
N LEU A 43 -5.56 7.47 -4.61
CA LEU A 43 -5.99 6.99 -3.30
C LEU A 43 -6.99 5.85 -3.38
N GLU A 44 -7.93 5.89 -4.33
CA GLU A 44 -8.93 4.84 -4.48
C GLU A 44 -8.24 3.51 -4.83
N SER A 45 -7.25 3.55 -5.72
CA SER A 45 -6.46 2.37 -6.06
C SER A 45 -5.62 1.86 -4.89
N LEU A 46 -5.07 2.74 -4.06
CA LEU A 46 -4.28 2.35 -2.89
C LEU A 46 -5.16 1.68 -1.83
N GLN A 47 -6.33 2.25 -1.55
CA GLN A 47 -7.30 1.70 -0.60
C GLN A 47 -7.88 0.37 -1.09
N ALA A 48 -8.19 0.27 -2.39
CA ALA A 48 -8.65 -0.99 -2.99
C ALA A 48 -7.59 -2.10 -2.83
N TYR A 49 -6.30 -1.77 -3.01
CA TYR A 49 -5.22 -2.72 -2.79
C TYR A 49 -5.09 -3.09 -1.31
N GLU A 50 -5.21 -2.14 -0.39
CA GLU A 50 -5.20 -2.40 1.05
C GLU A 50 -6.34 -3.35 1.44
N GLN A 51 -7.56 -3.10 0.95
CA GLN A 51 -8.70 -3.98 1.16
C GLN A 51 -8.50 -5.38 0.56
N GLU A 52 -7.99 -5.47 -0.69
CA GLU A 52 -7.66 -6.75 -1.31
C GLU A 52 -6.64 -7.55 -0.48
N MET A 53 -5.63 -6.86 0.07
CA MET A 53 -4.62 -7.47 0.92
C MET A 53 -5.13 -7.86 2.31
N ASP A 54 -6.13 -7.15 2.85
CA ASP A 54 -6.81 -7.51 4.10
C ASP A 54 -7.75 -8.71 3.90
N GLU A 55 -8.48 -8.75 2.78
CA GLU A 55 -9.31 -9.88 2.38
C GLU A 55 -8.45 -11.13 2.11
N ALA A 56 -7.32 -10.97 1.43
CA ALA A 56 -6.30 -12.01 1.25
C ALA A 56 -5.51 -12.31 2.56
N GLY A 57 -5.61 -11.42 3.55
CA GLY A 57 -4.81 -11.35 4.77
C GLY A 57 -5.14 -12.40 5.84
N THR A 58 -6.16 -13.23 5.65
CA THR A 58 -6.37 -14.43 6.49
C THR A 58 -5.28 -15.50 6.32
N GLN A 59 -4.29 -15.31 5.44
CA GLN A 59 -3.14 -16.21 5.28
C GLN A 59 -1.76 -15.57 5.43
N LYS A 60 -1.64 -14.33 5.95
CA LYS A 60 -0.32 -13.75 6.28
C LYS A 60 0.17 -14.24 7.65
N PHE A 61 0.86 -15.36 7.60
CA PHE A 61 1.84 -15.89 8.56
C PHE A 61 2.20 -14.94 9.72
N ASP A 62 1.81 -15.34 10.92
CA ASP A 62 2.16 -14.73 12.22
C ASP A 62 3.50 -15.35 12.71
N PRO A 63 4.65 -14.67 12.61
CA PRO A 63 5.93 -15.23 13.01
C PRO A 63 6.12 -15.27 14.54
N THR A 64 5.11 -14.92 15.34
CA THR A 64 5.15 -14.92 16.81
C THR A 64 4.38 -16.06 17.47
N LYS A 65 3.60 -16.85 16.72
CA LYS A 65 2.88 -18.03 17.24
C LYS A 65 3.71 -19.34 17.27
N ASN A 66 5.02 -19.25 17.49
CA ASN A 66 5.82 -20.44 17.79
C ASN A 66 6.89 -20.17 18.85
N LYS A 67 6.46 -19.92 20.09
CA LYS A 67 7.33 -19.94 21.27
C LYS A 67 6.72 -20.65 22.49
N ASP A 68 5.77 -21.55 22.28
CA ASP A 68 5.23 -22.39 23.36
C ASP A 68 5.09 -23.85 22.87
N ASN A 69 6.22 -24.52 22.68
CA ASN A 69 6.41 -25.97 22.89
C ASN A 69 7.81 -26.39 22.43
N LEU A 70 8.80 -26.28 23.33
CA LEU A 70 9.59 -27.40 23.84
C LEU A 70 10.57 -26.92 24.92
#